data_AF-A0A534S8R3-F1
#
_entry.id   AF-A0A534S8R3-F1
#
_cell.length_a   1.000
_cell.length_b   1.000
_cell.length_c   1.000
_cell.angle_alpha   90.00
_cell.angle_beta   90.00
_cell.angle_gamma   90.00
#
_symmetry.space_group_name_H-M   'P 1'
#
loop_
_entity.id
_entity.type
_entity.pdbx_description
1 polymer ?
#
loop_
_entity_poly.entity_id
_entity_poly.type
_entity_poly.pdbx_seq_one_letter_code
_entity_poly.pdbx_strand_id
1 'polypeptide(L)' 'MTGHKKIKDLFIENRIPQSIRAKWPLLAMGEEILWIPGYGRSEAGRVEKNTGSAIYLQAIPMET' A
#
# COMPACT_ATOMS: atom_id res chain seq x y z
N MET A 1 -2.07 -9.71 -11.33
CA MET A 1 -3.51 -9.61 -11.66
C MET A 1 -3.76 -8.20 -12.13
N THR A 2 -4.27 -7.99 -13.34
CA THR A 2 -4.72 -6.68 -13.81
C THR A 2 -6.06 -6.36 -13.17
N GLY A 3 -6.16 -5.24 -12.46
CA GLY A 3 -7.42 -4.77 -11.88
C GLY A 3 -7.24 -3.95 -10.61
N HIS A 4 -8.26 -3.15 -10.30
CA HIS A 4 -8.31 -2.36 -9.07
C HIS A 4 -8.98 -3.18 -7.97
N LYS A 5 -8.41 -3.17 -6.76
CA LYS A 5 -9.02 -3.76 -5.57
C LYS A 5 -9.36 -2.64 -4.59
N LYS A 6 -10.57 -2.67 -4.02
CA LYS A 6 -10.95 -1.70 -2.97
C LYS A 6 -10.16 -2.01 -1.70
N ILE A 7 -9.68 -0.96 -1.03
CA ILE A 7 -8.95 -1.06 0.25
C ILE A 7 -9.75 -1.88 1.27
N LYS A 8 -11.07 -1.62 1.35
CA LYS A 8 -11.95 -2.33 2.28
C LYS A 8 -11.92 -3.85 2.09
N ASP A 9 -11.87 -4.32 0.85
CA ASP A 9 -11.91 -5.74 0.52
C ASP A 9 -10.57 -6.37 0.89
N LEU A 10 -9.45 -5.70 0.56
CA LEU A 10 -8.10 -6.10 0.95
C LEU A 10 -7.95 -6.17 2.49
N PHE A 11 -8.53 -5.23 3.23
CA PHE A 11 -8.52 -5.25 4.70
C PHE A 11 -9.35 -6.38 5.30
N ILE A 12 -10.48 -6.75 4.66
CA ILE A 12 -11.31 -7.89 5.08
C ILE A 12 -10.56 -9.20 4.84
N GLU A 13 -9.99 -9.37 3.64
CA GLU A 13 -9.22 -10.56 3.27
C GLU A 13 -8.04 -10.80 4.23
N ASN A 14 -7.33 -9.72 4.59
CA ASN A 14 -6.21 -9.77 5.53
C ASN A 14 -6.63 -9.73 7.02
N ARG A 15 -7.94 -9.81 7.30
CA ARG A 15 -8.52 -9.85 8.66
C ARG A 15 -8.04 -8.72 9.57
N ILE A 16 -7.85 -7.53 8.99
CA ILE A 16 -7.39 -6.36 9.73
C ILE A 16 -8.51 -5.88 10.66
N PRO A 17 -8.28 -5.72 11.98
CA PRO A 17 -9.27 -5.18 12.90
C PRO A 17 -9.77 -3.79 12.49
N GLN A 18 -11.06 -3.54 12.61
CA GLN A 18 -11.66 -2.24 12.24
C GLN A 18 -11.02 -1.06 12.98
N SER A 19 -10.62 -1.26 14.25
CA SER A 19 -9.96 -0.26 15.09
C SER A 19 -8.65 0.27 14.52
N ILE A 20 -7.93 -0.53 13.72
CA ILE A 20 -6.65 -0.14 13.14
C ILE A 20 -6.75 0.26 11.67
N ARG A 21 -7.82 -0.11 10.96
CA ARG A 21 -8.01 0.22 9.52
C ARG A 21 -7.95 1.72 9.25
N ALA A 22 -8.57 2.54 10.11
CA ALA A 22 -8.59 3.99 9.96
C ALA A 22 -7.23 4.65 10.23
N LYS A 23 -6.32 3.93 10.90
CA LYS A 23 -4.98 4.41 11.25
C LYS A 23 -3.88 3.75 10.41
N TRP A 24 -4.24 2.78 9.57
CA TRP A 24 -3.26 2.05 8.79
C TRP A 24 -2.67 2.96 7.71
N PRO A 25 -1.33 3.05 7.58
CA PRO A 25 -0.71 3.94 6.63
C PRO A 25 -1.03 3.53 5.19
N LEU A 26 -1.24 4.53 4.34
CA LEU A 26 -1.35 4.39 2.89
C LEU A 26 -0.34 5.31 2.24
N LEU A 27 0.49 4.78 1.35
CA LEU A 27 1.33 5.59 0.48
C LEU A 27 0.57 5.88 -0.81
N ALA A 28 0.30 7.16 -1.07
CA ALA A 28 -0.44 7.61 -2.25
C ALA A 28 0.31 8.73 -2.99
N MET A 29 0.06 8.80 -4.30
CA MET A 29 0.42 9.91 -5.15
C MET A 29 -0.88 10.56 -5.64
N GLY A 30 -1.26 11.67 -5.01
CA GLY A 30 -2.60 12.24 -5.20
C GLY A 30 -3.67 11.24 -4.75
N GLU A 31 -4.53 10.85 -5.68
CA GLU A 31 -5.62 9.89 -5.44
C GLU A 31 -5.23 8.42 -5.71
N GLU A 32 -4.03 8.17 -6.27
CA GLU A 32 -3.56 6.82 -6.60
C GLU A 32 -2.78 6.21 -5.44
N ILE A 33 -3.22 5.04 -4.95
CA ILE A 33 -2.54 4.33 -3.87
C ILE A 33 -1.43 3.48 -4.46
N LEU A 34 -0.18 3.78 -4.09
CA LEU A 34 0.99 3.06 -4.57
C LEU A 34 1.32 1.84 -3.69
N TRP A 35 1.12 1.97 -2.37
CA TRP A 35 1.51 0.93 -1.42
C TRP A 35 0.71 0.98 -0.12
N ILE A 36 0.28 -0.18 0.33
CA ILE A 36 -0.30 -0.44 1.65
C ILE A 36 0.71 -1.33 2.39
N PRO A 37 1.48 -0.78 3.34
CA PRO A 37 2.50 -1.53 4.07
C PRO A 37 1.95 -2.83 4.66
N GLY A 38 2.68 -3.93 4.41
CA GLY A 38 2.33 -5.26 4.89
C GLY A 38 1.27 -6.01 4.07
N TYR A 39 0.57 -5.38 3.12
CA TYR A 39 -0.58 -6.02 2.46
C TYR A 39 -0.57 -6.00 0.94
N GLY A 40 -0.21 -4.88 0.32
CA GLY A 40 -0.33 -4.79 -1.14
C GLY A 40 0.39 -3.60 -1.72
N ARG A 41 0.89 -3.76 -2.95
CA ARG A 41 1.52 -2.69 -3.73
C ARG A 41 0.82 -2.60 -5.08
N SER A 42 0.55 -1.38 -5.53
CA SER A 42 -0.02 -1.14 -6.84
C SER A 42 1.03 -1.35 -7.93
N GLU A 43 0.54 -1.65 -9.13
CA GLU A 43 1.37 -1.57 -10.34
C GLU A 43 1.69 -0.11 -10.68
N ALA A 44 0.83 0.83 -10.24
CA ALA A 44 1.15 2.25 -10.25
C ALA A 44 2.37 2.49 -9.34
N GLY A 45 3.47 2.97 -9.92
CA GLY A 45 4.74 3.15 -9.20
C GLY A 45 5.60 1.89 -9.08
N ARG A 46 5.35 0.84 -9.87
CA ARG A 46 6.26 -0.30 -9.98
C ARG A 46 7.59 0.13 -10.60
N VAL A 47 8.69 -0.33 -10.00
CA VAL A 47 10.02 -0.14 -10.57
C VAL A 47 10.24 -1.20 -11.65
N GLU A 48 10.60 -0.75 -12.85
CA GLU A 48 10.85 -1.57 -14.02
C GLU A 48 12.30 -1.44 -14.50
N LYS A 49 12.68 -2.25 -15.49
CA LYS A 49 14.06 -2.29 -16.01
C LYS A 49 14.54 -0.95 -16.57
N ASN A 50 13.63 -0.10 -17.04
CA ASN A 50 13.89 1.22 -17.62
C ASN A 50 13.63 2.38 -16.65
N THR A 51 13.33 2.11 -15.37
CA THR A 51 13.15 3.16 -14.38
C THR A 51 14.48 3.84 -14.08
N GLY A 52 14.61 5.12 -14.45
CA GLY A 52 15.86 5.89 -14.30
C GLY A 52 16.15 6.34 -12.86
N SER A 53 15.14 6.45 -12.00
CA SER A 53 15.29 6.78 -10.59
C SER A 53 14.17 6.15 -9.77
N ALA A 54 14.48 5.73 -8.55
CA ALA A 54 13.53 5.12 -7.63
C ALA A 54 13.69 5.74 -6.24
N ILE A 55 12.58 5.77 -5.49
CA ILE A 55 12.56 6.15 -4.09
C ILE A 55 12.42 4.89 -3.25
N TYR A 56 13.31 4.73 -2.27
CA TYR A 56 13.21 3.66 -1.28
C TYR A 56 12.42 4.16 -0.07
N LEU A 57 11.39 3.40 0.32
CA LEU A 57 10.55 3.70 1.47
C LEU A 57 10.43 2.45 2.34
N GLN A 58 10.49 2.66 3.65
CA GLN A 58 10.31 1.61 4.64
C GLN A 58 9.24 2.05 5.64
N ALA A 59 8.27 1.17 5.89
CA ALA A 59 7.29 1.34 6.95
C ALA A 59 7.79 0.59 8.18
N ILE A 60 7.93 1.29 9.29
CA ILE A 60 8.46 0.76 10.55
C ILE A 60 7.32 0.80 11.58
N PRO A 61 7.04 -0.31 12.30
CA PRO A 61 6.12 -0.26 13.43
C PRO A 61 6.60 0.77 14.45
N MET A 62 5.70 1.64 14.90
CA MET A 62 5.99 2.46 16.07
C MET A 62 5.78 1.59 17.30
N GLU A 63 6.84 1.29 18.02
CA GLU A 63 6.71 0.71 19.36
C GLU A 63 6.15 1.80 20.29
N THR A 64 5.00 1.50 20.92
CA THR A 64 4.44 2.28 22.05
C THR A 64 5.13 1.93 23.34
#